data_AF-A0A350F339-F1
#
_entry.id   AF-A0A350F339-F1
#
_cell.length_a   1.000
_cell.length_b   1.000
_cell.length_c   1.000
_cell.angle_alpha   90.00
_cell.angle_beta   90.00
_cell.angle_gamma   90.00
#
_symmetry.space_group_name_H-M   'P 1'
#
loop_
_entity.id
_entity.type
_entity.pdbx_description
1 polymer ?
#
loop_
_entity_poly.entity_id
_entity_poly.type
_entity_poly.pdbx_seq_one_letter_code
_entity_poly.pdbx_strand_id
1 'polypeptide(L)'
;HFHTHDTSGINAASVLTAADAGVDVVDCAIASMSGSTSQPNLNSIVAALKHQTRDTGLDVDALNEFSDYWDRVRDFYAPFDSAPRSGTAEVYLHEMPGGQYTNLKEQAASMGLANHWPEIARTYAEVNQLFGDIVKVTPSSKVVGDMTMFLVTRGIKPADVLNLEPGSTPFPESVIDMMMGGLGQPLGGWPRKLQQVILGDRKPQKGRPGSGLKPVNLEKLRKELTAKFKREITDDLLYSHLMYPQVFADFMKIRREHGDLANLPTPAFFYGLRTGEEISVDIEEGKTLFIKLLQMGDVDEEGKRAITFELNGVSRETQVADKSSQVKPKSRTKADPANPGQVGAPIPGVVTAISVSVGSKVAKGDKLLTLEAMKMQTTIYAPSDGVVETIDVKVGEAVESKDLLVRVKLQAGA
;
A
#
# COMPACT_ATOMS: atom_id res chain seq x y z
N HIS A 1 -24.17 -23.63 2.24
CA HIS A 1 -23.39 -22.74 1.38
C HIS A 1 -21.99 -23.28 1.22
N PHE A 2 -21.59 -23.61 -0.02
CA PHE A 2 -20.28 -24.15 -0.37
C PHE A 2 -19.48 -23.11 -1.17
N HIS A 3 -18.22 -22.92 -0.78
CA HIS A 3 -17.29 -21.99 -1.41
C HIS A 3 -16.04 -22.76 -1.84
N THR A 4 -15.57 -22.52 -3.07
CA THR A 4 -14.32 -23.09 -3.57
C THR A 4 -13.68 -22.17 -4.61
N HIS A 5 -12.41 -22.43 -4.90
CA HIS A 5 -11.67 -21.79 -6.00
C HIS A 5 -11.34 -22.85 -7.04
N ASP A 6 -11.27 -22.47 -8.31
CA ASP A 6 -10.99 -23.40 -9.42
C ASP A 6 -9.50 -23.53 -9.73
N THR A 7 -8.65 -23.40 -8.69
CA THR A 7 -7.19 -23.39 -8.83
C THR A 7 -6.67 -24.70 -9.41
N SER A 8 -7.34 -25.82 -9.15
CA SER A 8 -7.02 -27.12 -9.74
C SER A 8 -7.51 -27.28 -11.18
N GLY A 9 -8.41 -26.40 -11.64
CA GLY A 9 -9.10 -26.47 -12.92
C GLY A 9 -10.21 -27.52 -13.00
N ILE A 10 -10.57 -28.15 -11.87
CA ILE A 10 -11.59 -29.22 -11.82
C ILE A 10 -12.64 -29.01 -10.72
N ASN A 11 -12.59 -27.90 -9.96
CA ASN A 11 -13.51 -27.72 -8.83
C ASN A 11 -14.93 -27.32 -9.24
N ALA A 12 -15.16 -26.99 -10.51
CA ALA A 12 -16.50 -27.01 -11.09
C ALA A 12 -17.19 -28.39 -10.92
N ALA A 13 -16.44 -29.50 -11.03
CA ALA A 13 -16.98 -30.84 -10.77
C ALA A 13 -17.38 -31.04 -9.30
N SER A 14 -16.59 -30.47 -8.37
CA SER A 14 -16.92 -30.45 -6.94
C SER A 14 -18.22 -29.69 -6.68
N VAL A 15 -18.47 -28.58 -7.40
CA VAL A 15 -19.73 -27.83 -7.31
C VAL A 15 -20.91 -28.67 -7.82
N LEU A 16 -20.79 -29.32 -8.97
CA LEU A 16 -21.85 -30.20 -9.50
C LEU A 16 -22.15 -31.37 -8.54
N THR A 17 -21.11 -32.00 -7.99
CA THR A 17 -21.27 -33.07 -7.00
C THR A 17 -21.94 -32.57 -5.71
N ALA A 18 -21.59 -31.35 -5.27
CA ALA A 18 -22.25 -30.72 -4.12
C ALA A 18 -23.74 -30.42 -4.42
N ALA A 19 -24.06 -30.04 -5.66
CA ALA A 19 -25.44 -29.87 -6.12
C ALA A 19 -26.21 -31.19 -6.01
N ASP A 20 -25.65 -32.30 -6.49
CA ASP A 20 -26.25 -33.64 -6.37
C ASP A 20 -26.43 -34.05 -4.89
N ALA A 21 -25.48 -33.68 -4.03
CA ALA A 21 -25.52 -33.95 -2.59
C ALA A 21 -26.48 -33.05 -1.81
N GLY A 22 -27.19 -32.11 -2.46
CA GLY A 22 -28.20 -31.30 -1.79
C GLY A 22 -27.73 -29.93 -1.28
N VAL A 23 -26.58 -29.41 -1.72
CA VAL A 23 -26.14 -28.05 -1.30
C VAL A 23 -27.16 -26.96 -1.67
N ASP A 24 -27.38 -26.00 -0.78
CA ASP A 24 -28.36 -24.92 -1.01
C ASP A 24 -27.80 -23.75 -1.83
N VAL A 25 -26.52 -23.40 -1.63
CA VAL A 25 -25.87 -22.21 -2.20
C VAL A 25 -24.42 -22.55 -2.55
N VAL A 26 -23.96 -22.09 -3.72
CA VAL A 26 -22.58 -22.23 -4.19
C VAL A 26 -22.05 -20.89 -4.69
N ASP A 27 -20.78 -20.60 -4.44
CA ASP A 27 -20.12 -19.41 -5.00
C ASP A 27 -19.51 -19.74 -6.36
N CYS A 28 -19.79 -18.89 -7.36
CA CYS A 28 -19.27 -18.97 -8.72
C CYS A 28 -18.93 -17.56 -9.23
N ALA A 29 -18.10 -17.45 -10.26
CA ALA A 29 -17.76 -16.18 -10.90
C ALA A 29 -18.22 -16.13 -12.36
N ILE A 30 -18.55 -14.94 -12.88
CA ILE A 30 -18.87 -14.74 -14.30
C ILE A 30 -17.71 -15.21 -15.17
N ALA A 31 -18.00 -15.73 -16.37
CA ALA A 31 -17.01 -16.46 -17.16
C ALA A 31 -15.66 -15.74 -17.34
N SER A 32 -15.66 -14.47 -17.76
CA SER A 32 -14.45 -13.65 -17.96
C SER A 32 -13.63 -13.35 -16.69
N MET A 33 -14.20 -13.58 -15.49
CA MET A 33 -13.55 -13.39 -14.19
C MET A 33 -13.43 -14.68 -13.37
N SER A 34 -13.64 -15.84 -14.01
CA SER A 34 -13.65 -17.16 -13.37
C SER A 34 -12.41 -17.99 -13.68
N GLY A 35 -12.31 -19.16 -13.02
CA GLY A 35 -11.25 -20.12 -13.27
C GLY A 35 -9.92 -19.78 -12.59
N SER A 36 -8.96 -20.70 -12.64
CA SER A 36 -7.64 -20.53 -12.00
C SER A 36 -7.82 -20.16 -10.53
N THR A 37 -7.14 -19.13 -10.01
CA THR A 37 -7.27 -18.71 -8.61
C THR A 37 -8.60 -18.07 -8.24
N SER A 38 -9.55 -17.91 -9.17
CA SER A 38 -10.93 -17.42 -8.93
C SER A 38 -11.90 -18.57 -8.63
N GLN A 39 -13.19 -18.28 -8.50
CA GLN A 39 -14.26 -19.27 -8.35
C GLN A 39 -14.50 -20.05 -9.67
N PRO A 40 -15.18 -21.22 -9.61
CA PRO A 40 -15.67 -21.92 -10.79
C PRO A 40 -16.56 -21.05 -11.70
N ASN A 41 -16.56 -21.37 -12.99
CA ASN A 41 -17.26 -20.63 -14.04
C ASN A 41 -18.79 -20.75 -13.91
N LEU A 42 -19.45 -19.64 -13.55
CA LEU A 42 -20.89 -19.56 -13.35
C LEU A 42 -21.66 -19.91 -14.62
N ASN A 43 -21.32 -19.29 -15.76
CA ASN A 43 -22.01 -19.49 -17.04
C ASN A 43 -22.03 -20.99 -17.41
N SER A 44 -20.89 -21.66 -17.26
CA SER A 44 -20.72 -23.07 -17.58
C SER A 44 -21.50 -23.98 -16.63
N ILE A 45 -21.50 -23.67 -15.33
CA ILE A 45 -22.27 -24.45 -14.33
C ILE A 45 -23.77 -24.30 -14.57
N VAL A 46 -24.25 -23.08 -14.83
CA VAL A 46 -25.67 -22.82 -15.15
C VAL A 46 -26.06 -23.56 -16.42
N ALA A 47 -25.25 -23.47 -17.48
CA ALA A 47 -25.50 -24.20 -18.72
C ALA A 47 -25.51 -25.72 -18.54
N ALA A 48 -24.61 -26.25 -17.70
CA ALA A 48 -24.54 -27.68 -17.40
C ALA A 48 -25.78 -28.18 -16.62
N LEU A 49 -26.30 -27.39 -15.68
CA LEU A 49 -27.46 -27.74 -14.86
C LEU A 49 -28.81 -27.48 -15.57
N LYS A 50 -28.81 -26.77 -16.70
CA LYS A 50 -30.02 -26.46 -17.46
C LYS A 50 -30.78 -27.72 -17.84
N HIS A 51 -32.10 -27.71 -17.62
CA HIS A 51 -33.00 -28.86 -17.84
C HIS A 51 -32.77 -30.08 -16.93
N GLN A 52 -31.99 -29.94 -15.85
CA GLN A 52 -31.85 -30.96 -14.82
C GLN A 52 -32.72 -30.68 -13.59
N THR A 53 -32.79 -31.63 -12.66
CA THR A 53 -33.53 -31.47 -11.39
C THR A 53 -33.04 -30.28 -10.55
N ARG A 54 -31.77 -29.89 -10.73
CA ARG A 54 -31.10 -28.79 -10.01
C ARG A 54 -30.85 -27.59 -10.93
N ASP A 55 -31.68 -27.39 -11.96
CA ASP A 55 -31.65 -26.19 -12.80
C ASP A 55 -31.71 -24.93 -11.93
N THR A 56 -30.82 -23.97 -12.20
CA THR A 56 -30.69 -22.75 -11.41
C THR A 56 -31.74 -21.70 -11.78
N GLY A 57 -32.37 -21.82 -12.96
CA GLY A 57 -33.30 -20.83 -13.51
C GLY A 57 -32.65 -19.52 -13.95
N LEU A 58 -31.31 -19.43 -13.95
CA LEU A 58 -30.58 -18.24 -14.39
C LEU A 58 -30.50 -18.16 -15.93
N ASP A 59 -30.59 -16.94 -16.45
CA ASP A 59 -30.49 -16.68 -17.89
C ASP A 59 -29.02 -16.69 -18.36
N VAL A 60 -28.66 -17.72 -19.13
CA VAL A 60 -27.30 -17.89 -19.68
C VAL A 60 -26.93 -16.78 -20.65
N ASP A 61 -27.87 -16.25 -21.43
CA ASP A 61 -27.57 -15.21 -22.42
C ASP A 61 -27.26 -13.89 -21.71
N ALA A 62 -28.02 -13.55 -20.66
CA ALA A 62 -27.70 -12.41 -19.81
C ALA A 62 -26.33 -12.56 -19.10
N LEU A 63 -26.00 -13.77 -18.64
CA LEU A 63 -24.68 -14.04 -18.06
C LEU A 63 -23.54 -13.89 -19.08
N ASN A 64 -23.77 -14.22 -20.35
CA ASN A 64 -22.79 -14.03 -21.41
C ASN A 64 -22.59 -12.54 -21.71
N GLU A 65 -23.65 -11.74 -21.76
CA GLU A 65 -23.55 -10.28 -21.92
C GLU A 65 -22.75 -9.63 -20.79
N PHE A 66 -22.99 -10.04 -19.52
CA PHE A 66 -22.16 -9.59 -18.40
C PHE A 66 -20.71 -10.03 -18.54
N SER A 67 -20.46 -11.24 -19.05
CA SER A 67 -19.11 -11.73 -19.30
C SER A 67 -18.38 -10.86 -20.31
N ASP A 68 -19.03 -10.49 -21.43
CA ASP A 68 -18.46 -9.64 -22.48
C ASP A 68 -18.07 -8.26 -21.93
N TYR A 69 -18.90 -7.68 -21.07
CA TYR A 69 -18.56 -6.43 -20.36
C TYR A 69 -17.30 -6.59 -19.49
N TRP A 70 -17.27 -7.62 -18.63
CA TRP A 70 -16.16 -7.83 -17.71
C TRP A 70 -14.86 -8.22 -18.39
N ASP A 71 -14.93 -8.91 -19.53
CA ASP A 71 -13.76 -9.22 -20.37
C ASP A 71 -13.08 -7.92 -20.82
N ARG A 72 -13.88 -6.96 -21.30
CA ARG A 72 -13.36 -5.65 -21.70
C ARG A 72 -12.85 -4.82 -20.53
N VAL A 73 -13.53 -4.85 -19.37
CA VAL A 73 -13.07 -4.12 -18.17
C VAL A 73 -11.75 -4.69 -17.65
N ARG A 74 -11.57 -6.01 -17.72
CA ARG A 74 -10.35 -6.69 -17.26
C ARG A 74 -9.10 -6.21 -18.00
N ASP A 75 -9.20 -5.84 -19.28
CA ASP A 75 -8.09 -5.23 -20.04
C ASP A 75 -7.49 -4.00 -19.34
N PHE A 76 -8.30 -3.20 -18.64
CA PHE A 76 -7.82 -2.00 -17.94
C PHE A 76 -6.87 -2.34 -16.79
N TYR A 77 -6.97 -3.57 -16.27
CA TYR A 77 -6.20 -4.09 -15.14
C TYR A 77 -5.05 -5.00 -15.59
N ALA A 78 -4.70 -5.04 -16.87
CA ALA A 78 -3.65 -5.91 -17.40
C ALA A 78 -2.32 -5.90 -16.62
N PRO A 79 -1.80 -4.76 -16.10
CA PRO A 79 -0.59 -4.74 -15.28
C PRO A 79 -0.69 -5.51 -13.95
N PHE A 80 -1.91 -5.81 -13.50
CA PHE A 80 -2.19 -6.52 -12.25
C PHE A 80 -2.65 -7.98 -12.49
N ASP A 81 -2.80 -8.42 -13.74
CA ASP A 81 -3.22 -9.78 -14.07
C ASP A 81 -2.04 -10.76 -13.97
N SER A 82 -1.65 -11.09 -12.74
CA SER A 82 -0.58 -12.06 -12.44
C SER A 82 -1.09 -13.49 -12.26
N ALA A 83 -2.39 -13.73 -12.53
CA ALA A 83 -3.00 -15.03 -12.32
C ALA A 83 -2.39 -16.09 -13.24
N PRO A 84 -2.28 -17.36 -12.79
CA PRO A 84 -1.91 -18.46 -13.67
C PRO A 84 -2.88 -18.57 -14.84
N ARG A 85 -2.35 -18.79 -16.05
CA ARG A 85 -3.15 -18.97 -17.28
C ARG A 85 -4.07 -20.19 -17.25
N SER A 86 -3.77 -21.17 -16.40
CA SER A 86 -4.52 -22.40 -16.25
C SER A 86 -4.53 -22.87 -14.80
N GLY A 87 -5.48 -23.73 -14.46
CA GLY A 87 -5.43 -24.48 -13.21
C GLY A 87 -4.20 -25.40 -13.13
N THR A 88 -3.86 -25.81 -11.91
CA THR A 88 -2.74 -26.70 -11.61
C THR A 88 -3.03 -27.60 -10.43
N ALA A 89 -2.65 -28.88 -10.53
CA ALA A 89 -2.73 -29.83 -9.42
C ALA A 89 -1.71 -29.53 -8.31
N GLU A 90 -0.77 -28.61 -8.52
CA GLU A 90 0.22 -28.19 -7.51
C GLU A 90 -0.45 -27.67 -6.22
N VAL A 91 -1.68 -27.16 -6.32
CA VAL A 91 -2.46 -26.71 -5.16
C VAL A 91 -2.70 -27.83 -4.14
N TYR A 92 -2.77 -29.09 -4.57
CA TYR A 92 -2.92 -30.25 -3.68
C TYR A 92 -1.61 -30.64 -2.96
N LEU A 93 -0.48 -30.05 -3.37
CA LEU A 93 0.79 -30.18 -2.66
C LEU A 93 0.95 -29.06 -1.64
N HIS A 94 0.88 -27.81 -2.10
CA HIS A 94 1.26 -26.65 -1.28
C HIS A 94 0.09 -26.04 -0.50
N GLU A 95 -1.15 -26.29 -0.93
CA GLU A 95 -2.37 -25.83 -0.26
C GLU A 95 -2.39 -24.31 0.02
N MET A 96 -1.79 -23.54 -0.89
CA MET A 96 -1.79 -22.07 -0.79
C MET A 96 -3.16 -21.60 -1.26
N PRO A 97 -3.87 -20.76 -0.48
CA PRO A 97 -5.07 -20.10 -0.98
C PRO A 97 -4.71 -19.16 -2.13
N GLY A 98 -5.69 -18.85 -3.00
CA GLY A 98 -5.45 -18.11 -4.26
C GLY A 98 -4.63 -16.83 -4.07
N GLY A 99 -5.04 -15.96 -3.13
CA GLY A 99 -4.33 -14.71 -2.85
C GLY A 99 -2.93 -14.90 -2.26
N GLN A 100 -2.66 -16.00 -1.54
CA GLN A 100 -1.31 -16.29 -1.05
C GLN A 100 -0.40 -16.74 -2.18
N TYR A 101 -0.91 -17.52 -3.13
CA TYR A 101 -0.14 -17.97 -4.29
C TYR A 101 0.38 -16.78 -5.10
N THR A 102 -0.50 -15.85 -5.48
CA THR A 102 -0.12 -14.67 -6.28
C THR A 102 0.84 -13.76 -5.51
N ASN A 103 0.54 -13.46 -4.23
CA ASN A 103 1.40 -12.61 -3.41
C ASN A 103 2.81 -13.20 -3.21
N LEU A 104 2.91 -14.51 -2.91
CA LEU A 104 4.21 -15.14 -2.69
C LEU A 104 5.02 -15.22 -3.97
N LYS A 105 4.37 -15.38 -5.13
CA LYS A 105 5.02 -15.38 -6.44
C LYS A 105 5.60 -14.02 -6.79
N GLU A 106 4.84 -12.94 -6.57
CA GLU A 106 5.34 -11.57 -6.71
C GLU A 106 6.48 -11.27 -5.73
N GLN A 107 6.37 -11.73 -4.47
CA GLN A 107 7.44 -11.59 -3.48
C GLN A 107 8.72 -12.32 -3.94
N ALA A 108 8.61 -13.57 -4.39
CA ALA A 108 9.73 -14.33 -4.92
C ALA A 108 10.35 -13.65 -6.15
N ALA A 109 9.54 -13.13 -7.07
CA ALA A 109 10.01 -12.39 -8.23
C ALA A 109 10.78 -11.11 -7.83
N SER A 110 10.27 -10.35 -6.87
CA SER A 110 10.93 -9.14 -6.34
C SER A 110 12.30 -9.41 -5.70
N MET A 111 12.51 -10.65 -5.24
CA MET A 111 13.75 -11.13 -4.64
C MET A 111 14.68 -11.85 -5.63
N GLY A 112 14.32 -11.91 -6.92
CA GLY A 112 15.10 -12.61 -7.94
C GLY A 112 14.98 -14.14 -7.89
N LEU A 113 14.01 -14.67 -7.16
CA LEU A 113 13.79 -16.11 -6.92
C LEU A 113 12.66 -16.70 -7.78
N ALA A 114 12.19 -16.00 -8.80
CA ALA A 114 11.10 -16.46 -9.67
C ALA A 114 11.35 -17.86 -10.27
N ASN A 115 12.60 -18.15 -10.66
CA ASN A 115 12.99 -19.44 -11.24
C ASN A 115 13.04 -20.59 -10.23
N HIS A 116 12.93 -20.29 -8.93
CA HIS A 116 12.95 -21.27 -7.84
C HIS A 116 11.53 -21.60 -7.33
N TRP A 117 10.48 -21.24 -8.08
CA TRP A 117 9.10 -21.48 -7.66
C TRP A 117 8.79 -22.92 -7.21
N PRO A 118 9.22 -23.99 -7.93
CA PRO A 118 8.96 -25.36 -7.49
C PRO A 118 9.58 -25.71 -6.13
N GLU A 119 10.73 -25.14 -5.81
CA GLU A 119 11.39 -25.29 -4.50
C GLU A 119 10.62 -24.54 -3.41
N ILE A 120 10.18 -23.32 -3.70
CA ILE A 120 9.37 -22.49 -2.79
C ILE A 120 8.04 -23.19 -2.46
N ALA A 121 7.35 -23.73 -3.46
CA ALA A 121 6.08 -24.42 -3.27
C ALA A 121 6.22 -25.68 -2.38
N ARG A 122 7.27 -26.48 -2.59
CA ARG A 122 7.58 -27.64 -1.73
C ARG A 122 7.96 -27.23 -0.32
N THR A 123 8.81 -26.21 -0.18
CA THR A 123 9.21 -25.68 1.12
C THR A 123 8.00 -25.16 1.89
N TYR A 124 7.05 -24.52 1.21
CA TYR A 124 5.79 -24.06 1.83
C TYR A 124 4.96 -25.22 2.40
N ALA A 125 4.84 -26.33 1.66
CA ALA A 125 4.18 -27.54 2.13
C ALA A 125 4.89 -28.13 3.36
N GLU A 126 6.22 -28.19 3.32
CA GLU A 126 7.05 -28.69 4.43
C GLU A 126 6.96 -27.78 5.67
N VAL A 127 6.90 -26.46 5.49
CA VAL A 127 6.69 -25.51 6.59
C VAL A 127 5.31 -25.69 7.22
N ASN A 128 4.27 -25.98 6.43
CA ASN A 128 2.96 -26.31 7.00
C ASN A 128 3.04 -27.53 7.93
N GLN A 129 3.72 -28.60 7.48
CA GLN A 129 3.93 -29.79 8.29
C GLN A 129 4.77 -29.49 9.53
N LEU A 130 5.82 -28.66 9.41
CA LEU A 130 6.63 -28.19 10.53
C LEU A 130 5.78 -27.46 11.58
N PHE A 131 4.81 -26.64 11.15
CA PHE A 131 3.86 -25.96 12.04
C PHE A 131 2.77 -26.86 12.63
N GLY A 132 2.74 -28.15 12.29
CA GLY A 132 1.76 -29.10 12.80
C GLY A 132 0.50 -29.21 11.96
N ASP A 133 0.61 -28.95 10.66
CA ASP A 133 -0.47 -29.04 9.68
C ASP A 133 -1.66 -28.12 9.99
N ILE A 134 -1.45 -26.82 9.78
CA ILE A 134 -2.41 -25.80 10.16
C ILE A 134 -3.39 -25.48 9.02
N VAL A 135 -4.53 -24.92 9.39
CA VAL A 135 -5.43 -24.25 8.42
C VAL A 135 -4.74 -22.98 7.91
N LYS A 136 -4.59 -22.89 6.58
CA LYS A 136 -3.89 -21.80 5.89
C LYS A 136 -4.89 -20.87 5.19
N VAL A 137 -5.19 -19.76 5.84
CA VAL A 137 -5.98 -18.65 5.31
C VAL A 137 -5.39 -17.36 5.86
N THR A 138 -5.67 -16.20 5.27
CA THR A 138 -5.17 -14.94 5.83
C THR A 138 -5.60 -14.79 7.30
N PRO A 139 -4.66 -14.54 8.24
CA PRO A 139 -3.23 -14.26 8.05
C PRO A 139 -2.27 -15.46 8.20
N SER A 140 -2.71 -16.66 8.63
CA SER A 140 -1.83 -17.82 8.81
C SER A 140 -1.12 -18.27 7.54
N SER A 141 -1.77 -18.17 6.36
CA SER A 141 -1.15 -18.49 5.07
C SER A 141 0.05 -17.58 4.76
N LYS A 142 -0.01 -16.31 5.19
CA LYS A 142 1.11 -15.36 5.08
C LYS A 142 2.25 -15.78 5.99
N VAL A 143 1.96 -16.22 7.22
CA VAL A 143 3.00 -16.66 8.16
C VAL A 143 3.81 -17.83 7.61
N VAL A 144 3.12 -18.82 7.02
CA VAL A 144 3.77 -19.94 6.31
C VAL A 144 4.64 -19.41 5.16
N GLY A 145 4.14 -18.42 4.40
CA GLY A 145 4.87 -17.79 3.31
C GLY A 145 6.14 -17.05 3.75
N ASP A 146 6.04 -16.23 4.80
CA ASP A 146 7.16 -15.48 5.38
C ASP A 146 8.24 -16.44 5.89
N MET A 147 7.83 -17.51 6.59
CA MET A 147 8.76 -18.56 7.03
C MET A 147 9.40 -19.27 5.84
N THR A 148 8.64 -19.59 4.80
CA THR A 148 9.15 -20.23 3.58
C THR A 148 10.25 -19.39 2.94
N MET A 149 9.97 -18.10 2.70
CA MET A 149 10.96 -17.20 2.10
C MET A 149 12.20 -17.03 2.99
N PHE A 150 12.00 -16.94 4.31
CA PHE A 150 13.09 -16.86 5.27
C PHE A 150 14.02 -18.08 5.19
N LEU A 151 13.45 -19.28 5.10
CA LEU A 151 14.20 -20.53 5.02
C LEU A 151 14.94 -20.68 3.69
N VAL A 152 14.24 -20.48 2.56
CA VAL A 152 14.81 -20.60 1.21
C VAL A 152 15.98 -19.63 1.03
N THR A 153 15.82 -18.36 1.41
CA THR A 153 16.87 -17.34 1.23
C THR A 153 18.11 -17.57 2.09
N ARG A 154 18.01 -18.42 3.12
CA ARG A 154 19.12 -18.77 4.01
C ARG A 154 19.64 -20.19 3.79
N GLY A 155 19.08 -20.94 2.85
CA GLY A 155 19.45 -22.33 2.60
C GLY A 155 19.17 -23.26 3.78
N ILE A 156 18.17 -22.94 4.61
CA ILE A 156 17.78 -23.76 5.78
C ILE A 156 16.62 -24.66 5.35
N LYS A 157 16.76 -25.98 5.53
CA LYS A 157 15.62 -26.88 5.28
C LYS A 157 14.65 -26.82 6.45
N PRO A 158 13.33 -26.95 6.22
CA PRO A 158 12.33 -26.94 7.29
C PRO A 158 12.61 -27.96 8.41
N ALA A 159 13.08 -29.16 8.06
CA ALA A 159 13.44 -30.19 9.04
C ALA A 159 14.61 -29.77 9.97
N ASP A 160 15.53 -28.92 9.48
CA ASP A 160 16.70 -28.47 10.23
C ASP A 160 16.39 -27.33 11.21
N VAL A 161 15.21 -26.70 11.09
CA VAL A 161 14.78 -25.63 12.01
C VAL A 161 14.79 -26.11 13.46
N LEU A 162 14.42 -27.37 13.71
CA LEU A 162 14.38 -27.95 15.06
C LEU A 162 15.78 -28.18 15.67
N ASN A 163 16.84 -27.99 14.89
CA ASN A 163 18.23 -28.11 15.34
C ASN A 163 18.85 -26.75 15.69
N LEU A 164 18.14 -25.64 15.44
CA LEU A 164 18.60 -24.29 15.74
C LEU A 164 18.53 -24.03 17.26
N GLU A 165 19.50 -23.26 17.76
CA GLU A 165 19.51 -22.83 19.16
C GLU A 165 18.29 -21.94 19.48
N PRO A 166 17.53 -22.21 20.54
CA PRO A 166 16.34 -21.45 20.89
C PRO A 166 16.57 -19.94 20.99
N GLY A 167 15.75 -19.15 20.29
CA GLY A 167 15.80 -17.69 20.32
C GLY A 167 17.03 -17.05 19.65
N SER A 168 17.95 -17.86 19.09
CA SER A 168 19.16 -17.35 18.43
C SER A 168 18.90 -16.81 17.01
N THR A 169 17.87 -17.34 16.35
CA THR A 169 17.55 -17.05 14.96
C THR A 169 16.49 -15.95 14.87
N PRO A 170 16.72 -14.87 14.11
CA PRO A 170 15.75 -13.79 13.96
C PRO A 170 14.66 -14.18 12.96
N PHE A 171 13.73 -15.02 13.40
CA PHE A 171 12.58 -15.42 12.59
C PHE A 171 11.69 -14.21 12.23
N PRO A 172 10.91 -14.29 11.14
CA PRO A 172 9.98 -13.22 10.77
C PRO A 172 9.01 -12.89 11.91
N GLU A 173 8.69 -11.60 12.10
CA GLU A 173 7.78 -11.14 13.16
C GLU A 173 6.41 -11.80 13.09
N SER A 174 5.90 -12.10 11.90
CA SER A 174 4.63 -12.81 11.70
C SER A 174 4.64 -14.23 12.27
N VAL A 175 5.78 -14.92 12.18
CA VAL A 175 6.00 -16.27 12.74
C VAL A 175 6.08 -16.20 14.26
N ILE A 176 6.82 -15.22 14.78
CA ILE A 176 6.92 -14.97 16.22
C ILE A 176 5.54 -14.67 16.80
N ASP A 177 4.78 -13.76 16.20
CA ASP A 177 3.44 -13.37 16.66
C ASP A 177 2.46 -14.57 16.65
N MET A 178 2.45 -15.35 15.58
CA MET A 178 1.65 -16.58 15.50
C MET A 178 2.02 -17.57 16.62
N MET A 179 3.32 -17.80 16.84
CA MET A 179 3.81 -18.69 17.90
C MET A 179 3.56 -18.15 19.31
N MET A 180 3.52 -16.83 19.48
CA MET A 180 3.08 -16.16 20.71
C MET A 180 1.57 -16.29 20.96
N GLY A 181 0.80 -16.78 19.98
CA GLY A 181 -0.64 -16.96 20.05
C GLY A 181 -1.45 -15.79 19.50
N GLY A 182 -0.82 -14.81 18.82
CA GLY A 182 -1.46 -13.61 18.27
C GLY A 182 -2.55 -13.89 17.24
N LEU A 183 -2.49 -15.05 16.59
CA LEU A 183 -3.49 -15.53 15.62
C LEU A 183 -4.49 -16.54 16.22
N GLY A 184 -4.45 -16.76 17.54
CA GLY A 184 -5.19 -17.82 18.22
C GLY A 184 -4.38 -19.11 18.33
N GLN A 185 -5.08 -20.25 18.44
CA GLN A 185 -4.49 -21.56 18.68
C GLN A 185 -5.00 -22.56 17.65
N PRO A 186 -4.12 -23.34 16.99
CA PRO A 186 -4.53 -24.37 16.06
C PRO A 186 -5.15 -25.56 16.80
N LEU A 187 -5.91 -26.39 16.08
CA LEU A 187 -6.39 -27.66 16.59
C LEU A 187 -5.19 -28.52 17.01
N GLY A 188 -5.19 -29.05 18.25
CA GLY A 188 -4.06 -29.82 18.79
C GLY A 188 -2.90 -28.98 19.37
N GLY A 189 -2.92 -27.65 19.19
CA GLY A 189 -1.90 -26.73 19.69
C GLY A 189 -0.59 -26.76 18.90
N TRP A 190 0.39 -25.97 19.34
CA TRP A 190 1.66 -25.82 18.62
C TRP A 190 2.66 -26.94 18.94
N PRO A 191 3.48 -27.39 17.96
CA PRO A 191 4.60 -28.28 18.22
C PRO A 191 5.59 -27.65 19.22
N ARG A 192 5.68 -28.21 20.44
CA ARG A 192 6.39 -27.59 21.57
C ARG A 192 7.86 -27.27 21.29
N LYS A 193 8.59 -28.20 20.66
CA LYS A 193 10.01 -28.02 20.33
C LYS A 193 10.19 -26.84 19.37
N LEU A 194 9.33 -26.75 18.34
CA LEU A 194 9.38 -25.65 17.39
C LEU A 194 9.05 -24.30 18.05
N GLN A 195 7.98 -24.27 18.85
CA GLN A 195 7.59 -23.06 19.57
C GLN A 195 8.71 -22.57 20.48
N GLN A 196 9.43 -23.48 21.16
CA GLN A 196 10.60 -23.14 21.96
C GLN A 196 11.76 -22.60 21.11
N VAL A 197 12.07 -23.24 19.96
CA VAL A 197 13.12 -22.76 19.06
C VAL A 197 12.85 -21.34 18.59
N ILE A 198 11.61 -21.04 18.20
CA ILE A 198 11.21 -19.72 17.68
C ILE A 198 11.15 -18.66 18.78
N LEU A 199 10.56 -18.99 19.93
CA LEU A 199 10.29 -18.02 20.99
C LEU A 199 11.45 -17.82 21.97
N GLY A 200 12.35 -18.79 22.10
CA GLY A 200 13.34 -18.82 23.17
C GLY A 200 12.65 -18.74 24.54
N ASP A 201 12.99 -17.71 25.32
CA ASP A 201 12.43 -17.47 26.66
C ASP A 201 11.05 -16.75 26.65
N ARG A 202 10.57 -16.30 25.48
CA ARG A 202 9.29 -15.59 25.39
C ARG A 202 8.14 -16.54 25.73
N LYS A 203 7.21 -16.07 26.57
CA LYS A 203 6.07 -16.87 27.03
C LYS A 203 4.86 -16.64 26.12
N PRO A 204 4.35 -17.67 25.42
CA PRO A 204 3.17 -17.53 24.57
C PRO A 204 1.92 -17.25 25.40
N GLN A 205 1.00 -16.49 24.82
CA GLN A 205 -0.30 -16.19 25.41
C GLN A 205 -1.28 -17.34 25.14
N LYS A 206 -2.24 -17.52 26.07
CA LYS A 206 -3.32 -18.50 25.94
C LYS A 206 -4.66 -17.78 25.78
N GLY A 207 -5.57 -18.39 25.06
CA GLY A 207 -6.92 -17.87 24.84
C GLY A 207 -7.00 -16.92 23.65
N ARG A 208 -8.10 -16.16 23.60
CA ARG A 208 -8.41 -15.28 22.47
C ARG A 208 -7.58 -13.98 22.58
N PRO A 209 -6.74 -13.62 21.58
CA PRO A 209 -5.86 -12.43 21.65
C PRO A 209 -6.58 -11.14 22.04
N GLY A 210 -7.81 -10.96 21.53
CA GLY A 210 -8.62 -9.79 21.81
C GLY A 210 -9.28 -9.75 23.21
N SER A 211 -9.10 -10.75 24.09
CA SER A 211 -9.75 -10.76 25.40
C SER A 211 -9.10 -9.81 26.40
N GLY A 212 -7.81 -9.51 26.24
CA GLY A 212 -7.06 -8.60 27.11
C GLY A 212 -7.02 -7.15 26.62
N LEU A 213 -7.61 -6.86 25.45
CA LEU A 213 -7.60 -5.51 24.89
C LEU A 213 -8.54 -4.59 25.65
N LYS A 214 -8.06 -3.38 25.96
CA LYS A 214 -8.88 -2.35 26.59
C LYS A 214 -9.95 -1.85 25.60
N PRO A 215 -11.21 -1.66 26.04
CA PRO A 215 -12.21 -1.03 25.21
C PRO A 215 -11.76 0.36 24.72
N VAL A 216 -12.04 0.66 23.46
CA VAL A 216 -11.77 1.98 22.89
C VAL A 216 -12.97 2.90 23.14
N ASN A 217 -12.72 4.12 23.60
CA ASN A 217 -13.75 5.14 23.73
C ASN A 217 -14.00 5.80 22.35
N LEU A 218 -15.03 5.32 21.66
CA LEU A 218 -15.39 5.76 20.31
C LEU A 218 -15.75 7.25 20.24
N GLU A 219 -16.46 7.78 21.25
CA GLU A 219 -16.85 9.20 21.30
C GLU A 219 -15.65 10.13 21.45
N LYS A 220 -14.71 9.76 22.33
CA LYS A 220 -13.47 10.52 22.50
C LYS A 220 -12.65 10.51 21.20
N LEU A 221 -12.48 9.33 20.60
CA LEU A 221 -11.72 9.18 19.37
C LEU A 221 -12.36 9.97 18.21
N ARG A 222 -13.69 9.93 18.08
CA ARG A 222 -14.42 10.72 17.09
C ARG A 222 -14.13 12.21 17.25
N LYS A 223 -14.19 12.75 18.47
CA LYS A 223 -13.87 14.16 18.74
C LYS A 223 -12.43 14.53 18.37
N GLU A 224 -11.47 13.66 18.70
CA GLU A 224 -10.06 13.84 18.34
C GLU A 224 -9.84 13.87 16.82
N LEU A 225 -10.46 12.94 16.10
CA LEU A 225 -10.38 12.87 14.64
C LEU A 225 -11.09 14.06 13.97
N THR A 226 -12.25 14.48 14.48
CA THR A 226 -12.97 15.67 13.99
C THR A 226 -12.09 16.91 14.13
N ALA A 227 -11.43 17.08 15.28
CA ALA A 227 -10.50 18.18 15.50
C ALA A 227 -9.27 18.11 14.58
N LYS A 228 -8.69 16.91 14.41
CA LYS A 228 -7.51 16.68 13.57
C LYS A 228 -7.77 16.95 12.09
N PHE A 229 -8.87 16.41 11.55
CA PHE A 229 -9.19 16.49 10.13
C PHE A 229 -10.11 17.65 9.76
N LYS A 230 -10.59 18.43 10.75
CA LYS A 230 -11.47 19.59 10.58
C LYS A 230 -12.71 19.28 9.72
N ARG A 231 -13.26 18.09 9.92
CA ARG A 231 -14.46 17.61 9.23
C ARG A 231 -15.26 16.72 10.16
N GLU A 232 -16.54 16.54 9.84
CA GLU A 232 -17.34 15.52 10.47
C GLU A 232 -16.75 14.12 10.20
N ILE A 233 -16.68 13.32 11.27
CA ILE A 233 -16.23 11.93 11.25
C ILE A 233 -17.46 11.04 11.41
N THR A 234 -17.90 10.48 10.29
CA THR A 234 -18.95 9.45 10.23
C THR A 234 -18.45 8.15 10.84
N ASP A 235 -19.36 7.19 11.06
CA ASP A 235 -19.00 5.86 11.55
C ASP A 235 -18.03 5.14 10.61
N ASP A 236 -18.23 5.24 9.30
CA ASP A 236 -17.33 4.64 8.32
C ASP A 236 -15.90 5.20 8.43
N LEU A 237 -15.74 6.51 8.62
CA LEU A 237 -14.43 7.13 8.79
C LEU A 237 -13.79 6.75 10.12
N LEU A 238 -14.60 6.66 11.20
CA LEU A 238 -14.13 6.24 12.51
C LEU A 238 -13.63 4.79 12.49
N TYR A 239 -14.41 3.87 11.91
CA TYR A 239 -14.03 2.47 11.81
C TYR A 239 -12.89 2.24 10.84
N SER A 240 -12.83 2.99 9.72
CA SER A 240 -11.66 2.97 8.83
C SER A 240 -10.38 3.37 9.55
N HIS A 241 -10.43 4.42 10.38
CA HIS A 241 -9.30 4.82 11.22
C HIS A 241 -8.93 3.75 12.25
N LEU A 242 -9.92 3.13 12.91
CA LEU A 242 -9.68 2.08 13.91
C LEU A 242 -9.03 0.84 13.30
N MET A 243 -9.46 0.44 12.09
CA MET A 243 -8.92 -0.72 11.39
C MET A 243 -7.53 -0.43 10.80
N TYR A 244 -7.35 0.75 10.20
CA TYR A 244 -6.11 1.10 9.50
C TYR A 244 -5.70 2.57 9.74
N PRO A 245 -5.15 2.93 10.92
CA PRO A 245 -4.92 4.32 11.29
C PRO A 245 -4.06 5.12 10.30
N GLN A 246 -2.97 4.50 9.83
CA GLN A 246 -2.03 5.13 8.91
C GLN A 246 -2.59 5.19 7.48
N VAL A 247 -3.14 4.07 6.97
CA VAL A 247 -3.77 4.04 5.64
C VAL A 247 -4.91 5.05 5.55
N PHE A 248 -5.71 5.18 6.60
CA PHE A 248 -6.75 6.19 6.70
C PHE A 248 -6.18 7.61 6.65
N ALA A 249 -5.10 7.89 7.39
CA ALA A 249 -4.46 9.21 7.38
C ALA A 249 -3.90 9.57 5.99
N ASP A 250 -3.31 8.59 5.31
CA ASP A 250 -2.77 8.74 3.96
C ASP A 250 -3.89 8.91 2.93
N PHE A 251 -4.98 8.14 3.03
CA PHE A 251 -6.19 8.30 2.22
C PHE A 251 -6.79 9.72 2.40
N MET A 252 -6.90 10.18 3.64
CA MET A 252 -7.39 11.53 3.94
C MET A 252 -6.49 12.63 3.37
N LYS A 253 -5.17 12.40 3.36
CA LYS A 253 -4.20 13.30 2.72
C LYS A 253 -4.40 13.32 1.19
N ILE A 254 -4.47 12.15 0.55
CA ILE A 254 -4.69 12.02 -0.89
C ILE A 254 -5.99 12.70 -1.30
N ARG A 255 -7.08 12.47 -0.57
CA ARG A 255 -8.38 13.08 -0.87
C ARG A 255 -8.37 14.61 -0.74
N ARG A 256 -7.57 15.16 0.17
CA ARG A 256 -7.37 16.62 0.30
C ARG A 256 -6.54 17.18 -0.85
N GLU A 257 -5.52 16.46 -1.31
CA GLU A 257 -4.59 16.91 -2.35
C GLU A 257 -5.15 16.74 -3.76
N HIS A 258 -5.95 15.69 -4.00
CA HIS A 258 -6.39 15.28 -5.34
C HIS A 258 -7.91 15.22 -5.50
N GLY A 259 -8.69 15.45 -4.44
CA GLY A 259 -10.14 15.33 -4.48
C GLY A 259 -10.61 13.86 -4.48
N ASP A 260 -11.82 13.64 -4.99
CA ASP A 260 -12.39 12.30 -5.12
C ASP A 260 -11.96 11.67 -6.46
N LEU A 261 -11.14 10.61 -6.37
CA LEU A 261 -10.60 9.92 -7.53
C LEU A 261 -11.49 8.74 -7.97
N ALA A 262 -12.49 8.36 -7.18
CA ALA A 262 -13.32 7.19 -7.45
C ALA A 262 -14.17 7.31 -8.72
N ASN A 263 -14.47 8.54 -9.15
CA ASN A 263 -15.30 8.81 -10.32
C ASN A 263 -14.48 8.94 -11.62
N LEU A 264 -13.16 8.79 -11.56
CA LEU A 264 -12.34 8.77 -12.77
C LEU A 264 -12.54 7.45 -13.51
N PRO A 265 -12.67 7.47 -14.85
CA PRO A 265 -12.61 6.24 -15.64
C PRO A 265 -11.32 5.47 -15.34
N THR A 266 -11.40 4.15 -15.13
CA THR A 266 -10.25 3.31 -14.77
C THR A 266 -9.01 3.52 -15.65
N PRO A 267 -9.13 3.64 -16.99
CA PRO A 267 -7.97 3.93 -17.83
C PRO A 267 -7.31 5.28 -17.51
N ALA A 268 -8.10 6.33 -17.27
CA ALA A 268 -7.59 7.65 -16.92
C ALA A 268 -6.95 7.65 -15.52
N PHE A 269 -7.49 6.86 -14.59
CA PHE A 269 -6.92 6.69 -13.25
C PHE A 269 -5.52 6.05 -13.28
N PHE A 270 -5.34 4.97 -14.05
CA PHE A 270 -4.05 4.26 -14.11
C PHE A 270 -3.04 4.87 -15.08
N TYR A 271 -3.50 5.40 -16.22
CA TYR A 271 -2.63 5.73 -17.34
C TYR A 271 -2.68 7.21 -17.76
N GLY A 272 -3.56 8.01 -17.13
CA GLY A 272 -3.80 9.38 -17.55
C GLY A 272 -4.50 9.47 -18.91
N LEU A 273 -4.38 10.63 -19.56
CA LEU A 273 -4.97 10.90 -20.87
C LEU A 273 -3.90 10.98 -21.95
N ARG A 274 -4.23 10.55 -23.16
CA ARG A 274 -3.46 10.83 -24.39
C ARG A 274 -3.81 12.20 -24.94
N THR A 275 -2.89 12.80 -25.69
CA THR A 275 -3.15 14.07 -26.39
C THR A 275 -4.34 13.91 -27.34
N GLY A 276 -5.31 14.81 -27.23
CA GLY A 276 -6.58 14.79 -27.97
C GLY A 276 -7.68 13.95 -27.33
N GLU A 277 -7.38 13.14 -26.30
CA GLU A 277 -8.37 12.33 -25.58
C GLU A 277 -9.23 13.19 -24.66
N GLU A 278 -10.53 12.90 -24.65
CA GLU A 278 -11.54 13.55 -23.82
C GLU A 278 -12.23 12.50 -22.95
N ILE A 279 -12.45 12.86 -21.68
CA ILE A 279 -13.22 12.05 -20.72
C ILE A 279 -14.30 12.89 -20.07
N SER A 280 -15.35 12.21 -19.60
CA SER A 280 -16.38 12.76 -18.73
C SER A 280 -16.21 12.22 -17.30
N VAL A 281 -16.28 13.10 -16.31
CA VAL A 281 -16.19 12.75 -14.89
C VAL A 281 -17.38 13.35 -14.15
N ASP A 282 -18.26 12.51 -13.64
CA ASP A 282 -19.38 12.95 -12.81
C ASP A 282 -18.91 13.25 -11.39
N ILE A 283 -19.13 14.46 -10.92
CA ILE A 283 -18.69 14.88 -9.56
C ILE A 283 -19.86 14.92 -8.57
N GLU A 284 -21.05 15.25 -9.05
CA GLU A 284 -22.31 15.26 -8.30
C GLU A 284 -23.46 15.02 -9.29
N GLU A 285 -24.66 14.72 -8.77
CA GLU A 285 -25.85 14.58 -9.61
C GLU A 285 -26.07 15.84 -10.47
N GLY A 286 -26.13 15.65 -11.78
CA GLY A 286 -26.28 16.75 -12.75
C GLY A 286 -25.02 17.60 -12.99
N LYS A 287 -23.86 17.24 -12.43
CA LYS A 287 -22.58 17.94 -12.64
C LYS A 287 -21.52 17.00 -13.22
N THR A 288 -21.23 17.19 -14.50
CA THR A 288 -20.20 16.44 -15.23
C THR A 288 -19.08 17.39 -15.67
N LEU A 289 -17.84 16.93 -15.52
CA LEU A 289 -16.65 17.59 -16.05
C LEU A 289 -16.23 16.90 -17.34
N PHE A 290 -16.19 17.65 -18.44
CA PHE A 290 -15.57 17.24 -19.69
C PHE A 290 -14.13 17.73 -19.70
N ILE A 291 -13.19 16.79 -19.72
CA ILE A 291 -11.76 17.06 -19.61
C ILE A 291 -11.08 16.53 -20.87
N LYS A 292 -10.45 17.41 -21.64
CA LYS A 292 -9.70 17.03 -22.84
C LYS A 292 -8.25 17.45 -22.73
N LEU A 293 -7.31 16.52 -22.87
CA LEU A 293 -5.90 16.86 -22.91
C LEU A 293 -5.56 17.45 -24.29
N LEU A 294 -5.11 18.71 -24.33
CA LEU A 294 -4.79 19.39 -25.60
C LEU A 294 -3.31 19.23 -25.96
N GLN A 295 -2.42 19.43 -24.99
CA GLN A 295 -0.98 19.36 -25.22
C GLN A 295 -0.23 19.09 -23.92
N MET A 296 0.91 18.40 -24.04
CA MET A 296 1.92 18.28 -23.01
C MET A 296 3.24 18.84 -23.55
N GLY A 297 3.81 19.81 -22.83
CA GLY A 297 5.09 20.44 -23.18
C GLY A 297 6.30 19.60 -22.78
N ASP A 298 7.48 20.11 -23.15
CA ASP A 298 8.77 19.55 -22.74
C ASP A 298 9.04 19.77 -21.24
N VAL A 299 10.01 19.03 -20.72
CA VAL A 299 10.47 19.19 -19.33
C VAL A 299 11.28 20.48 -19.22
N ASP A 300 10.91 21.35 -18.28
CA ASP A 300 11.63 22.58 -17.98
C ASP A 300 12.85 22.34 -17.06
N GLU A 301 13.58 23.42 -16.75
CA GLU A 301 14.76 23.38 -15.88
C GLU A 301 14.46 22.96 -14.42
N GLU A 302 13.19 22.99 -14.01
CA GLU A 302 12.73 22.53 -12.70
C GLU A 302 12.24 21.07 -12.73
N GLY A 303 12.30 20.41 -13.88
CA GLY A 303 11.81 19.05 -14.05
C GLY A 303 10.28 18.95 -14.17
N LYS A 304 9.58 20.02 -14.54
CA LYS A 304 8.12 20.05 -14.72
C LYS A 304 7.74 20.16 -16.20
N ARG A 305 6.53 19.71 -16.53
CA ARG A 305 5.91 19.88 -17.86
C ARG A 305 4.71 20.80 -17.75
N ALA A 306 4.60 21.74 -18.69
CA ALA A 306 3.37 22.47 -18.92
C ALA A 306 2.32 21.54 -19.56
N ILE A 307 1.11 21.54 -19.02
CA ILE A 307 -0.03 20.75 -19.48
C ILE A 307 -1.14 21.72 -19.84
N THR A 308 -1.57 21.69 -21.09
CA THR A 308 -2.73 22.44 -21.58
C THR A 308 -3.89 21.48 -21.78
N PHE A 309 -5.03 21.80 -21.19
CA PHE A 309 -6.23 20.97 -21.25
C PHE A 309 -7.48 21.83 -21.34
N GLU A 310 -8.54 21.30 -21.92
CA GLU A 310 -9.86 21.90 -21.90
C GLU A 310 -10.66 21.34 -20.73
N LEU A 311 -11.34 22.22 -19.99
CA LEU A 311 -12.31 21.85 -18.96
C LEU A 311 -13.64 22.53 -19.28
N ASN A 312 -14.65 21.75 -19.65
CA ASN A 312 -15.99 22.24 -20.04
C ASN A 312 -15.92 23.34 -21.11
N GLY A 313 -15.17 23.14 -22.20
CA GLY A 313 -15.03 24.13 -23.27
C GLY A 313 -13.97 25.20 -23.03
N VAL A 314 -13.38 25.28 -21.83
CA VAL A 314 -12.45 26.35 -21.47
C VAL A 314 -11.03 25.81 -21.35
N SER A 315 -10.13 26.34 -22.18
CA SER A 315 -8.69 26.02 -22.11
C SER A 315 -8.08 26.49 -20.78
N ARG A 316 -7.31 25.60 -20.16
CA ARG A 316 -6.57 25.80 -18.92
C ARG A 316 -5.17 25.27 -19.08
N GLU A 317 -4.26 25.82 -18.27
CA GLU A 317 -2.88 25.40 -18.21
C GLU A 317 -2.48 25.10 -16.77
N THR A 318 -1.64 24.09 -16.59
CA THR A 318 -1.03 23.76 -15.30
C THR A 318 0.37 23.20 -15.51
N GLN A 319 1.14 23.05 -14.44
CA GLN A 319 2.45 22.41 -14.47
C GLN A 319 2.46 21.17 -13.59
N VAL A 320 3.03 20.07 -14.10
CA VAL A 320 3.15 18.80 -13.38
C VAL A 320 4.61 18.37 -13.36
N ALA A 321 5.11 17.96 -12.19
CA ALA A 321 6.46 17.43 -12.06
C ALA A 321 6.61 16.10 -12.81
N ASP A 322 7.60 16.00 -13.68
CA ASP A 322 7.93 14.77 -14.39
C ASP A 322 8.84 13.89 -13.51
N LYS A 323 8.26 12.84 -12.93
CA LYS A 323 8.98 11.91 -12.05
C LYS A 323 10.05 11.09 -12.78
N SER A 324 10.02 11.03 -14.11
CA SER A 324 11.06 10.38 -14.93
C SER A 324 12.23 11.29 -15.27
N SER A 325 12.08 12.60 -15.00
CA SER A 325 13.13 13.57 -15.27
C SER A 325 14.36 13.32 -14.39
N GLN A 326 15.54 13.30 -15.02
CA GLN A 326 16.82 13.31 -14.31
C GLN A 326 17.21 14.71 -13.82
N VAL A 327 16.45 15.73 -14.20
CA VAL A 327 16.60 17.09 -13.68
C VAL A 327 16.21 17.05 -12.21
N LYS A 328 17.19 17.06 -11.31
CA LYS A 328 16.94 17.22 -9.88
C LYS A 328 16.56 18.68 -9.67
N PRO A 329 15.30 19.02 -9.33
CA PRO A 329 14.99 20.37 -8.90
C PRO A 329 15.91 20.73 -7.73
N LYS A 330 16.41 21.97 -7.69
CA LYS A 330 17.06 22.54 -6.49
C LYS A 330 16.00 22.72 -5.40
N SER A 331 15.43 21.63 -4.89
CA SER A 331 14.54 21.66 -3.73
C SER A 331 15.40 21.86 -2.50
N ARG A 332 15.22 23.01 -1.83
CA ARG A 332 15.89 23.30 -0.57
C ARG A 332 15.09 22.71 0.59
N THR A 333 15.80 22.19 1.58
CA THR A 333 15.21 21.81 2.87
C THR A 333 14.49 23.02 3.47
N LYS A 334 13.23 22.89 3.86
CA LYS A 334 12.50 23.94 4.60
C LYS A 334 12.87 23.87 6.09
N ALA A 335 12.95 25.02 6.76
CA ALA A 335 13.17 25.09 8.21
C ALA A 335 11.93 24.58 8.97
N ASP A 336 12.14 23.72 9.97
CA ASP A 336 11.11 23.21 10.87
C ASP A 336 10.72 24.28 11.91
N PRO A 337 9.46 24.78 11.92
CA PRO A 337 9.02 25.76 12.90
C PRO A 337 9.08 25.29 14.36
N ALA A 338 9.09 23.97 14.61
CA ALA A 338 9.21 23.40 15.94
C ALA A 338 10.66 23.37 16.45
N ASN A 339 11.65 23.64 15.59
CA ASN A 339 13.06 23.61 15.94
C ASN A 339 13.65 25.03 15.99
N PRO A 340 13.84 25.61 17.19
CA PRO A 340 14.37 26.97 17.35
C PRO A 340 15.81 27.15 16.85
N GLY A 341 16.54 26.05 16.62
CA GLY A 341 17.88 26.07 16.01
C GLY A 341 17.86 26.15 14.48
N GLN A 342 16.70 26.10 13.82
CA GLN A 342 16.59 26.21 12.36
C GLN A 342 16.10 27.59 11.94
N VAL A 343 16.93 28.34 11.23
CA VAL A 343 16.60 29.67 10.73
C VAL A 343 16.15 29.56 9.27
N GLY A 344 14.87 29.81 9.03
CA GLY A 344 14.28 29.82 7.69
C GLY A 344 14.22 31.21 7.06
N ALA A 345 14.13 31.27 5.73
CA ALA A 345 13.90 32.51 5.00
C ALA A 345 12.50 33.06 5.29
N PRO A 346 12.35 34.31 5.76
CA PRO A 346 11.03 34.88 6.04
C PRO A 346 10.26 35.19 4.75
N ILE A 347 10.97 35.62 3.70
CA ILE A 347 10.44 36.00 2.40
C ILE A 347 11.32 35.45 1.28
N PRO A 348 10.79 35.25 0.06
CA PRO A 348 11.61 34.96 -1.11
C PRO A 348 12.59 36.09 -1.42
N GLY A 349 13.80 35.77 -1.84
CA GLY A 349 14.83 36.76 -2.16
C GLY A 349 16.16 36.14 -2.58
N VAL A 350 17.19 36.96 -2.74
CA VAL A 350 18.56 36.54 -3.08
C VAL A 350 19.51 36.84 -1.93
N VAL A 351 20.36 35.89 -1.55
CA VAL A 351 21.36 36.10 -0.49
C VAL A 351 22.46 37.04 -0.99
N THR A 352 22.61 38.21 -0.38
CA THR A 352 23.61 39.21 -0.80
C THR A 352 24.87 39.19 0.04
N ALA A 353 24.79 38.76 1.30
CA ALA A 353 25.93 38.64 2.19
C ALA A 353 25.69 37.60 3.26
N ILE A 354 26.73 36.87 3.66
CA ILE A 354 26.72 35.97 4.81
C ILE A 354 27.70 36.55 5.84
N SER A 355 27.21 36.81 7.06
CA SER A 355 27.93 37.54 8.12
C SER A 355 28.57 36.62 9.17
N VAL A 356 28.38 35.30 9.06
CA VAL A 356 28.89 34.29 10.00
C VAL A 356 29.59 33.16 9.27
N SER A 357 30.36 32.35 10.00
CA SER A 357 30.97 31.12 9.49
C SER A 357 30.56 29.92 10.35
N VAL A 358 30.56 28.72 9.77
CA VAL A 358 30.34 27.48 10.53
C VAL A 358 31.35 27.38 11.67
N GLY A 359 30.87 27.07 12.88
CA GLY A 359 31.64 27.07 14.11
C GLY A 359 31.68 28.41 14.87
N SER A 360 31.14 29.50 14.30
CA SER A 360 31.07 30.79 14.99
C SER A 360 30.07 30.76 16.15
N LYS A 361 30.45 31.36 17.28
CA LYS A 361 29.50 31.67 18.36
C LYS A 361 28.67 32.88 17.96
N VAL A 362 27.36 32.80 18.14
CA VAL A 362 26.41 33.89 17.89
C VAL A 362 25.57 34.12 19.13
N ALA A 363 25.32 35.38 19.47
CA ALA A 363 24.35 35.79 20.48
C ALA A 363 23.01 36.10 19.81
N LYS A 364 21.92 36.04 20.58
CA LYS A 364 20.59 36.45 20.13
C LYS A 364 20.63 37.87 19.58
N GLY A 365 20.16 38.04 18.34
CA GLY A 365 20.18 39.33 17.64
C GLY A 365 21.44 39.59 16.81
N ASP A 366 22.42 38.69 16.80
CA ASP A 366 23.57 38.81 15.90
C ASP A 366 23.16 38.61 14.44
N LYS A 367 23.84 39.31 13.52
CA LYS A 367 23.59 39.22 12.08
C LYS A 367 24.09 37.88 11.55
N LEU A 368 23.21 37.12 10.90
CA LEU A 368 23.56 35.87 10.22
C LEU A 368 23.86 36.09 8.75
N LEU A 369 22.93 36.71 8.02
CA LEU A 369 23.04 36.99 6.58
C LEU A 369 22.08 38.09 6.15
N THR A 370 22.23 38.58 4.92
CA THR A 370 21.34 39.56 4.30
C THR A 370 20.71 38.97 3.05
N LEU A 371 19.40 39.15 2.92
CA LEU A 371 18.61 38.86 1.72
C LEU A 371 18.27 40.17 1.00
N GLU A 372 18.18 40.13 -0.32
CA GLU A 372 17.58 41.19 -1.13
C GLU A 372 16.31 40.68 -1.79
N ALA A 373 15.22 41.41 -1.60
CA ALA A 373 13.94 41.16 -2.25
C ALA A 373 13.34 42.50 -2.66
N MET A 374 12.87 42.63 -3.91
CA MET A 374 12.24 43.85 -4.42
C MET A 374 13.08 45.14 -4.18
N LYS A 375 14.40 45.07 -4.39
CA LYS A 375 15.37 46.16 -4.14
C LYS A 375 15.48 46.61 -2.67
N MET A 376 14.92 45.83 -1.74
CA MET A 376 15.04 46.04 -0.30
C MET A 376 15.92 44.96 0.32
N GLN A 377 16.88 45.38 1.14
CA GLN A 377 17.75 44.46 1.88
C GLN A 377 17.15 44.16 3.25
N THR A 378 17.00 42.88 3.57
CA THR A 378 16.50 42.36 4.84
C THR A 378 17.60 41.56 5.52
N THR A 379 18.03 41.98 6.70
CA THR A 379 19.01 41.24 7.51
C THR A 379 18.31 40.18 8.36
N ILE A 380 18.84 38.96 8.35
CA ILE A 380 18.39 37.83 9.17
C ILE A 380 19.27 37.74 10.40
N TYR A 381 18.64 37.63 11.56
CA TYR A 381 19.30 37.64 12.86
C TYR A 381 19.21 36.29 13.58
N ALA A 382 20.17 36.01 14.45
CA ALA A 382 20.19 34.81 15.28
C ALA A 382 19.03 34.84 16.29
N PRO A 383 18.18 33.79 16.35
CA PRO A 383 17.02 33.77 17.23
C PRO A 383 17.39 33.54 18.72
N SER A 384 18.56 32.98 18.97
CA SER A 384 19.06 32.60 20.30
C SER A 384 20.58 32.43 20.30
N ASP A 385 21.16 32.32 21.49
CA ASP A 385 22.59 32.09 21.68
C ASP A 385 22.98 30.66 21.27
N GLY A 386 24.07 30.53 20.53
CA GLY A 386 24.51 29.21 20.07
C GLY A 386 25.76 29.23 19.20
N VAL A 387 25.99 28.09 18.55
CA VAL A 387 27.10 27.89 17.60
C VAL A 387 26.53 27.54 16.24
N VAL A 388 26.96 28.24 15.19
CA VAL A 388 26.54 27.95 13.81
C VAL A 388 27.03 26.55 13.41
N GLU A 389 26.11 25.65 13.11
CA GLU A 389 26.39 24.25 12.74
C GLU A 389 26.48 24.09 11.22
N THR A 390 25.53 24.67 10.48
CA THR A 390 25.53 24.68 9.01
C THR A 390 25.06 26.01 8.46
N ILE A 391 25.58 26.36 7.28
CA ILE A 391 25.06 27.43 6.42
C ILE A 391 24.65 26.76 5.12
N ASP A 392 23.34 26.70 4.87
CA ASP A 392 22.74 25.92 3.79
C ASP A 392 22.51 26.75 2.52
N VAL A 393 23.11 27.95 2.43
CA VAL A 393 22.98 28.91 1.33
C VAL A 393 24.32 29.55 0.95
N LYS A 394 24.43 30.05 -0.29
CA LYS A 394 25.59 30.82 -0.79
C LYS A 394 25.20 32.24 -1.20
N VAL A 395 26.17 33.15 -1.20
CA VAL A 395 25.97 34.49 -1.78
C VAL A 395 25.62 34.38 -3.27
N GLY A 396 24.62 35.15 -3.71
CA GLY A 396 24.04 35.12 -5.05
C GLY A 396 22.95 34.07 -5.24
N GLU A 397 22.64 33.28 -4.22
CA GLU A 397 21.65 32.21 -4.33
C GLU A 397 20.23 32.69 -4.02
N ALA A 398 19.26 32.27 -4.84
CA ALA A 398 17.85 32.54 -4.61
C ALA A 398 17.26 31.57 -3.57
N VAL A 399 16.39 32.09 -2.71
CA VAL A 399 15.68 31.36 -1.67
C VAL A 399 14.19 31.69 -1.72
N GLU A 400 13.36 30.70 -1.40
CA GLU A 400 11.93 30.86 -1.19
C GLU A 400 11.60 31.03 0.30
N SER A 401 10.37 31.47 0.60
CA SER A 401 9.88 31.48 1.99
C SER A 401 10.01 30.09 2.62
N LYS A 402 10.48 30.09 3.87
CA LYS A 402 10.77 28.94 4.73
C LYS A 402 11.96 28.07 4.33
N ASP A 403 12.70 28.40 3.27
CA ASP A 403 13.95 27.68 2.98
C ASP A 403 14.91 27.78 4.16
N LEU A 404 15.50 26.66 4.56
CA LEU A 404 16.50 26.62 5.61
C LEU A 404 17.74 27.39 5.16
N LEU A 405 18.13 28.36 5.98
CA LEU A 405 19.28 29.22 5.73
C LEU A 405 20.48 28.80 6.58
N VAL A 406 20.26 28.63 7.88
CA VAL A 406 21.32 28.37 8.88
C VAL A 406 20.78 27.44 9.97
N ARG A 407 21.60 26.48 10.41
CA ARG A 407 21.39 25.77 11.68
C ARG A 407 22.27 26.32 12.77
N VAL A 408 21.69 26.57 13.94
CA VAL A 408 22.38 26.99 15.15
C VAL A 408 22.17 25.91 16.21
N LYS A 409 23.28 25.35 16.68
CA LYS A 409 23.28 24.47 17.86
C LYS A 409 23.15 25.33 19.11
N LEU A 410 22.01 25.23 19.77
CA LEU A 410 21.70 26.00 20.98
C LEU A 410 22.62 25.57 22.12
N GLN A 411 23.10 26.53 22.92
CA GLN A 411 23.76 26.20 24.19
C GLN A 411 22.71 25.77 25.22
N ALA A 412 23.00 24.70 25.96
CA ALA A 412 22.10 24.21 27.00
C ALA A 412 22.07 25.19 28.17
N GLY A 413 20.94 25.90 28.33
CA GLY A 413 20.67 26.80 29.45
C GLY A 413 20.59 28.27 29.05
N ALA A 414 19.44 28.66 28.48
CA ALA A 414 18.88 30.01 28.54
C ALA A 414 17.35 29.93 28.54
#